data_AF-A0A968CRC4-F1
#
_entry.id   AF-A0A968CRC4-F1
#
_cell.length_a   1.000
_cell.length_b   1.000
_cell.length_c   1.000
_cell.angle_alpha   90.00
_cell.angle_beta   90.00
_cell.angle_gamma   90.00
#
_symmetry.space_group_name_H-M   'P 1'
#
loop_
_entity.id
_entity.type
_entity.pdbx_description
1 polymer ?
#
loop_
_entity_poly.entity_id
_entity_poly.type
_entity_poly.pdbx_seq_one_letter_code
_entity_poly.pdbx_strand_id
1 'polypeptide(L)'
;MSARRPPNSKIRALITAFDNFTFKDSIRILGLSFLWIMVIALQYHVLVLAFTDVYFWESLQAVTATLFVKTLLPFTFGDLGIREGIAIFFYSQFQVSSVAVFNASL
;
A
#
# COMPACT_ATOMS: atom_id res chain seq x y z
N MET A 1 29.60 -36.59 26.19
CA MET A 1 29.81 -35.22 26.70
C MET A 1 28.83 -34.31 25.97
N SER A 2 28.04 -33.54 26.73
CA SER A 2 26.75 -32.93 26.38
C SER A 2 26.73 -32.09 25.10
N ALA A 3 25.80 -32.39 24.18
CA ALA A 3 25.48 -31.57 23.01
C ALA A 3 24.67 -30.34 23.44
N ARG A 4 25.23 -29.15 23.22
CA ARG A 4 24.60 -27.84 23.47
C ARG A 4 23.27 -27.74 22.70
N ARG A 5 22.14 -27.67 23.42
CA ARG A 5 20.83 -27.31 22.86
C ARG A 5 20.83 -25.80 22.55
N PRO A 6 20.44 -25.35 21.33
CA PRO A 6 20.24 -23.92 21.10
C PRO A 6 18.92 -23.45 21.75
N PRO A 7 18.84 -22.20 22.23
CA PRO A 7 17.89 -21.78 23.28
C PRO A 7 16.63 -21.07 22.76
N ASN A 8 16.28 -21.17 21.47
CA ASN A 8 15.31 -20.25 20.87
C ASN A 8 14.06 -20.96 20.33
N SER A 9 13.19 -21.40 21.25
CA SER A 9 11.89 -22.02 20.93
C SER A 9 11.01 -21.15 20.02
N LYS A 10 11.07 -19.82 20.16
CA LYS A 10 10.34 -18.85 19.32
C LYS A 10 10.80 -18.86 17.87
N ILE A 11 12.10 -19.04 17.62
CA ILE A 11 12.66 -19.09 16.26
C ILE A 11 12.22 -20.39 15.57
N ARG A 12 12.19 -21.52 16.28
CA ARG A 12 11.61 -22.75 15.74
C ARG A 12 10.13 -22.59 15.42
N ALA A 13 9.35 -21.96 16.31
CA ALA A 13 7.93 -21.72 16.07
C ALA A 13 7.68 -20.86 14.81
N LEU A 14 8.51 -19.83 14.59
CA LEU A 14 8.46 -19.02 13.37
C LEU A 14 8.81 -19.83 12.11
N ILE A 15 9.89 -20.61 12.15
CA ILE A 15 10.30 -21.46 11.01
C ILE A 15 9.22 -22.49 10.70
N THR A 16 8.65 -23.14 11.72
CA THR A 16 7.57 -24.11 11.54
C THR A 16 6.28 -23.47 11.04
N ALA A 17 5.98 -22.22 11.42
CA ALA A 17 4.85 -21.48 10.86
C ALA A 17 5.06 -21.14 9.37
N PHE A 18 6.29 -20.81 8.98
CA PHE A 18 6.66 -20.60 7.57
C PHE A 18 6.65 -21.92 6.77
N ASP A 19 7.09 -23.04 7.35
CA ASP A 19 7.05 -24.36 6.70
C ASP A 19 5.62 -24.85 6.46
N ASN A 20 4.68 -24.47 7.33
CA ASN A 20 3.26 -24.79 7.17
C ASN A 20 2.53 -23.83 6.21
N PHE A 21 3.22 -22.81 5.68
CA PHE A 21 2.62 -21.84 4.77
C PHE A 21 2.34 -22.49 3.41
N THR A 22 1.09 -22.82 3.16
CA THR A 22 0.68 -23.55 1.96
C THR A 22 0.45 -22.58 0.81
N PHE A 23 0.69 -23.02 -0.43
CA PHE A 23 0.42 -22.21 -1.65
C PHE A 23 -1.01 -21.64 -1.72
N LYS A 24 -2.00 -22.37 -1.17
CA LYS A 24 -3.39 -21.91 -1.03
C LYS A 24 -3.51 -20.67 -0.15
N ASP A 25 -2.74 -20.60 0.93
CA ASP A 25 -2.72 -19.45 1.84
C ASP A 25 -2.00 -18.27 1.19
N SER A 26 -0.92 -18.51 0.44
CA SER A 26 -0.26 -17.50 -0.38
C SER A 26 -1.23 -16.85 -1.37
N ILE A 27 -2.02 -17.64 -2.10
CA ILE A 27 -3.01 -17.12 -3.06
C ILE A 27 -4.11 -16.34 -2.33
N ARG A 28 -4.60 -16.83 -1.19
CA ARG A 28 -5.62 -16.13 -0.41
C ARG A 28 -5.12 -14.77 0.07
N ILE A 29 -3.91 -14.73 0.61
CA ILE A 29 -3.30 -13.49 1.10
C ILE A 29 -3.06 -12.53 -0.08
N LEU A 30 -2.51 -13.02 -1.19
CA LEU A 30 -2.30 -12.20 -2.38
C LEU A 30 -3.62 -11.64 -2.93
N GLY A 31 -4.66 -12.46 -2.99
CA GLY A 31 -6.00 -12.03 -3.42
C GLY A 31 -6.62 -11.00 -2.48
N LEU A 32 -6.51 -11.20 -1.17
CA LEU A 32 -6.97 -10.24 -0.16
C LEU A 32 -6.19 -8.92 -0.23
N SER A 33 -4.86 -8.97 -0.39
CA SER A 33 -4.02 -7.78 -0.57
C SER A 33 -4.39 -7.02 -1.84
N PHE A 34 -4.61 -7.73 -2.95
CA PHE A 34 -5.05 -7.11 -4.19
C PHE A 34 -6.42 -6.44 -4.05
N LEU A 35 -7.38 -7.11 -3.42
CA LEU A 35 -8.72 -6.55 -3.17
C LEU A 35 -8.63 -5.31 -2.27
N TRP A 36 -7.78 -5.35 -1.25
CA TRP A 36 -7.55 -4.22 -0.36
C TRP A 36 -6.99 -3.00 -1.10
N ILE A 37 -6.01 -3.19 -1.99
CA ILE A 37 -5.49 -2.12 -2.86
C ILE A 37 -6.59 -1.56 -3.76
N MET A 38 -7.44 -2.42 -4.35
CA MET A 38 -8.54 -2.00 -5.20
C MET A 38 -9.58 -1.18 -4.46
N VAL A 39 -9.91 -1.55 -3.22
CA VAL A 39 -10.82 -0.77 -2.37
C VAL A 39 -10.24 0.62 -2.09
N ILE A 40 -8.95 0.71 -1.75
CA ILE A 40 -8.28 2.00 -1.53
C ILE A 40 -8.28 2.85 -2.80
N ALA A 41 -7.94 2.25 -3.95
CA ALA A 41 -7.94 2.95 -5.22
C ALA A 41 -9.33 3.48 -5.59
N LEU A 42 -10.38 2.70 -5.37
CA LEU A 42 -11.76 3.12 -5.61
C LEU A 42 -12.19 4.25 -4.69
N GLN A 43 -11.90 4.15 -3.38
CA GLN A 43 -12.18 5.22 -2.41
C GLN A 43 -11.54 6.52 -2.84
N TYR A 44 -10.26 6.47 -3.20
CA TYR A 44 -9.51 7.65 -3.62
C TYR A 44 -10.02 8.22 -4.95
N HIS A 45 -10.40 7.37 -5.89
CA HIS A 45 -11.01 7.81 -7.15
C HIS A 45 -12.33 8.54 -6.92
N VAL A 46 -13.21 8.01 -6.06
CA VAL A 46 -14.48 8.67 -5.72
C VAL A 46 -14.26 10.02 -5.04
N LEU A 47 -13.25 10.12 -4.16
CA LEU A 47 -12.89 11.39 -3.51
C LEU A 47 -12.36 12.42 -4.53
N VAL A 48 -11.49 12.00 -5.46
CA VAL A 48 -10.96 12.88 -6.52
C VAL A 48 -12.08 13.33 -7.46
N LEU A 49 -13.01 12.44 -7.81
CA LEU A 49 -14.15 12.75 -8.67
C LEU A 49 -15.04 13.88 -8.11
N ALA A 50 -15.07 14.06 -6.79
CA ALA A 50 -15.81 15.16 -6.16
C ALA A 50 -15.19 16.55 -6.45
N PHE A 51 -13.91 16.61 -6.83
CA PHE A 51 -13.18 17.86 -7.08
C PHE A 51 -12.75 18.04 -8.55
N THR A 52 -12.61 16.97 -9.30
CA THR A 52 -12.21 17.00 -10.72
C THR A 52 -12.63 15.73 -11.43
N ASP A 53 -13.04 15.84 -12.69
CA ASP A 53 -13.19 14.67 -13.55
C ASP A 53 -11.82 14.08 -13.84
N VAL A 54 -11.70 12.77 -13.70
CA VAL A 54 -10.46 12.02 -13.94
C VAL A 54 -10.81 10.63 -14.40
N TYR A 55 -10.01 10.05 -15.30
CA TYR A 55 -10.27 8.68 -15.73
C TYR A 55 -9.87 7.68 -14.65
N PHE A 56 -10.68 6.63 -14.49
CA PHE A 56 -10.41 5.58 -13.49
C PHE A 56 -9.01 4.96 -13.61
N TRP A 57 -8.49 4.80 -14.83
CA TRP A 57 -7.13 4.30 -15.07
C TRP A 57 -6.02 5.24 -14.63
N GLU A 58 -6.21 6.54 -14.78
CA GLU A 58 -5.26 7.54 -14.30
C GLU A 58 -5.23 7.54 -12.77
N SER A 59 -6.42 7.50 -12.14
CA SER A 59 -6.54 7.35 -10.70
C SER A 59 -5.89 6.08 -10.18
N LEU A 60 -6.13 4.92 -10.83
CA LEU A 60 -5.57 3.65 -10.38
C LEU A 60 -4.03 3.69 -10.42
N GLN A 61 -3.46 4.19 -11.51
CA GLN A 61 -2.00 4.29 -11.66
C GLN A 61 -1.40 5.24 -10.61
N ALA A 62 -1.98 6.43 -10.46
CA ALA A 62 -1.50 7.43 -9.52
C ALA A 62 -1.58 6.94 -8.06
N VAL A 63 -2.70 6.33 -7.66
CA VAL A 63 -2.90 5.83 -6.29
C VAL A 63 -2.00 4.64 -6.00
N THR A 64 -1.87 3.69 -6.94
CA THR A 64 -0.99 2.53 -6.76
C THR A 64 0.48 2.97 -6.65
N ALA A 65 0.92 3.92 -7.48
CA ALA A 65 2.25 4.51 -7.38
C ALA A 65 2.46 5.25 -6.05
N THR A 66 1.45 5.98 -5.59
CA THR A 66 1.48 6.67 -4.29
C THR A 66 1.63 5.68 -3.14
N LEU A 67 0.86 4.60 -3.13
CA LEU A 67 0.95 3.54 -2.13
C LEU A 67 2.32 2.85 -2.18
N PHE A 68 2.84 2.58 -3.37
CA PHE A 68 4.16 1.98 -3.55
C PHE A 68 5.27 2.86 -2.96
N VAL A 69 5.32 4.15 -3.31
CA VAL A 69 6.30 5.08 -2.76
C VAL A 69 6.12 5.22 -1.24
N LYS A 70 4.88 5.25 -0.74
CA LYS A 70 4.61 5.26 0.71
C LYS A 70 5.22 4.04 1.41
N THR A 71 5.10 2.84 0.82
CA THR A 71 5.71 1.64 1.41
C THR A 71 7.24 1.63 1.37
N LEU A 72 7.86 2.37 0.45
CA LEU A 72 9.31 2.48 0.32
C LEU A 72 9.94 3.53 1.25
N LEU A 73 9.17 4.50 1.75
CA LEU A 73 9.67 5.60 2.59
C LEU A 73 9.40 5.34 4.09
N PRO A 74 10.38 4.78 4.85
CA PRO A 74 10.20 4.46 6.27
C PRO A 74 10.21 5.68 7.20
N PHE A 75 10.48 6.88 6.68
CA PHE A 75 10.61 8.12 7.46
C PHE A 75 9.41 9.06 7.22
N THR A 76 8.21 8.61 7.58
CA THR A 76 7.00 9.45 7.52
C THR A 76 6.70 9.96 8.94
N PHE A 77 7.39 11.02 9.38
CA PHE A 77 7.03 11.72 10.61
C PHE A 77 5.68 12.43 10.36
N GLY A 78 4.58 11.80 10.76
CA GLY A 78 3.25 12.40 10.77
C GLY A 78 2.30 12.03 9.64
N ASP A 79 2.74 11.32 8.58
CA ASP A 79 1.93 10.84 7.42
C ASP A 79 1.15 11.91 6.60
N LEU A 80 0.85 13.06 7.21
CA LEU A 80 0.34 14.30 6.63
C LEU A 80 1.45 14.98 5.81
N GLY A 81 1.12 15.41 4.60
CA GLY A 81 2.04 16.09 3.68
C GLY A 81 2.73 15.14 2.68
N ILE A 82 3.18 13.98 3.12
CA ILE A 82 3.89 13.03 2.23
C ILE A 82 2.90 12.31 1.32
N ARG A 83 1.76 11.88 1.85
CA ARG A 83 0.71 11.27 1.04
C ARG A 83 0.16 12.26 0.01
N GLU A 84 -0.18 13.47 0.45
CA GLU A 84 -0.72 14.50 -0.45
C GLU A 84 0.31 14.93 -1.49
N GLY A 85 1.57 15.14 -1.10
CA GLY A 85 2.64 15.54 -2.02
C GLY A 85 2.95 14.49 -3.09
N ILE A 86 2.99 13.20 -2.71
CA ILE A 86 3.20 12.11 -3.66
C ILE A 86 2.00 11.97 -4.60
N ALA A 87 0.78 12.08 -4.06
CA ALA A 87 -0.43 12.04 -4.88
C ALA A 87 -0.44 13.18 -5.90
N ILE A 88 -0.17 14.43 -5.47
CA ILE A 88 -0.07 15.59 -6.36
C ILE A 88 1.00 15.35 -7.44
N PHE A 89 2.17 14.81 -7.07
CA PHE A 89 3.23 14.50 -8.03
C PHE A 89 2.75 13.54 -9.12
N PHE A 90 2.12 12.42 -8.77
CA PHE A 90 1.67 11.43 -9.75
C PHE A 90 0.45 11.91 -10.55
N TYR A 91 -0.50 12.59 -9.91
CA TYR A 91 -1.66 13.15 -10.61
C TYR A 91 -1.29 14.32 -11.54
N SER A 92 -0.20 15.05 -11.26
CA SER A 92 0.30 16.10 -12.16
C SER A 92 0.75 15.56 -13.53
N GLN A 93 1.17 14.30 -13.61
CA GLN A 93 1.53 13.63 -14.88
C GLN A 93 0.32 13.43 -15.79
N PHE A 94 -0.89 13.45 -15.22
CA PHE A 94 -2.17 13.30 -15.93
C PHE A 94 -2.89 14.65 -16.11
N GLN A 95 -2.18 15.78 -15.90
CA GLN A 95 -2.72 17.15 -15.99
C GLN A 95 -3.89 17.44 -15.04
N VAL A 96 -3.96 16.73 -13.92
CA VAL A 96 -5.03 16.89 -12.92
C VAL A 96 -4.66 18.02 -11.97
N SER A 97 -5.65 18.83 -11.60
CA SER A 97 -5.45 19.98 -10.71
C SER A 97 -4.88 19.56 -9.36
N SER A 98 -3.71 20.09 -9.00
CA SER A 98 -3.05 19.85 -7.71
C SER A 98 -3.94 20.21 -6.52
N VAL A 99 -4.81 21.22 -6.67
CA VAL A 99 -5.75 21.66 -5.61
C VAL A 99 -6.84 20.62 -5.39
N ALA A 100 -7.37 20.04 -6.47
CA ALA A 100 -8.37 18.98 -6.40
C ALA A 100 -7.80 17.72 -5.72
N VAL A 101 -6.57 17.35 -6.07
CA VAL A 101 -5.87 16.19 -5.50
C VAL A 101 -5.53 16.41 -4.03
N PHE A 102 -5.09 17.62 -3.65
CA PHE A 102 -4.85 17.97 -2.25
C PHE A 102 -6.12 17.84 -1.41
N ASN A 103 -7.23 18.41 -1.90
CA ASN A 103 -8.53 18.34 -1.21
C ASN A 103 -9.07 16.91 -1.10
N ALA A 104 -8.84 16.07 -2.10
CA ALA A 104 -9.20 14.66 -2.06
C ALA A 104 -8.30 13.82 -1.14
N SER A 105 -7.10 14.31 -0.81
CA SER A 105 -6.07 13.58 -0.05
C SER A 105 -5.99 13.98 1.43
N LEU A 106 -6.74 15.01 1.85
CA LEU A 106 -6.96 15.39 3.24
C LEU A 106 -7.73 14.29 3.98
#